data_AF-E2B208-F1
#
_entry.id   AF-E2B208-F1
#
_cell.length_a   1.000
_cell.length_b   1.000
_cell.length_c   1.000
_cell.angle_alpha   90.00
_cell.angle_beta   90.00
_cell.angle_gamma   90.00
#
_symmetry.space_group_name_H-M   'P 1'
#
loop_
_entity.id
_entity.type
_entity.pdbx_description
1 polymer ?
#
loop_
_entity_poly.entity_id
_entity_poly.type
_entity_poly.pdbx_seq_one_letter_code
_entity_poly.pdbx_strand_id
1 'polypeptide(L)'
;MRLRFVRAVLVLALLGNIIVWHRIWRLFAAQNTLGLLTPNVGTNEPPQKLHRRLARLVTIVIRQFENFENDVASMVESVLNSFPEIPVLIVCDEVPYPPLELDFANESMKNVKLISLRPEFNKSFDERNPLFYIRTKFVLFLPDATRFSTKQVIQETVSQVSNLGVVIVPVGKIALNCLELDLRVKEWSLKITRITGTECDSVMGKHVTVLETKILRRLSDPFLLPFTDALYIQMAAIGVKVHILKSYHFNEGKPLYRNQQAQSKVQQLYRTRERLMFEKLGIKKITRTSGSMEWYGCSRETARCFGSVINGVPSYLHLHRYTPPCCLAGLRKVAHHVIDKLEEVGIRFWLEGQSLLGGMRHGDILPWDHEVQIGLNRDDLARSPWLVRARSKPVVDDDGFIWEKATEGEFFKVQYSRINRLHVNLLPFYARNGSMTKDAWFLKNRDFPEHFLHPMSSIEFAGRQVPCPNNIRDFLELKYFKGVIENPELPGKFVFN
;
A
#
# COMPACT_ATOMS: atom_id res chain seq x y z
N MET A 1 -75.15 20.50 -3.59
CA MET A 1 -74.09 19.59 -3.09
C MET A 1 -72.66 20.15 -3.09
N ARG A 2 -72.33 21.22 -3.83
CA ARG A 2 -70.92 21.70 -3.95
C ARG A 2 -70.37 22.49 -2.74
N LEU A 3 -71.21 23.17 -1.96
CA LEU A 3 -70.73 24.03 -0.85
C LEU A 3 -70.28 23.24 0.40
N ARG A 4 -70.91 22.09 0.68
CA ARG A 4 -70.58 21.25 1.85
C ARG A 4 -69.24 20.53 1.67
N PHE A 5 -68.92 20.12 0.44
CA PHE A 5 -67.65 19.47 0.11
C PHE A 5 -66.47 20.45 0.23
N VAL A 6 -66.62 21.68 -0.27
CA VAL A 6 -65.60 22.73 -0.14
C VAL A 6 -65.35 23.09 1.33
N ARG A 7 -66.40 23.18 2.15
CA ARG A 7 -66.25 23.40 3.61
C ARG A 7 -65.53 22.25 4.30
N ALA A 8 -65.82 21.00 3.94
CA ALA A 8 -65.13 19.84 4.51
C ALA A 8 -63.64 19.81 4.15
N VAL A 9 -63.29 20.14 2.90
CA VAL A 9 -61.90 20.22 2.45
C VAL A 9 -61.15 21.37 3.13
N LEU A 10 -61.80 22.53 3.34
CA LEU A 10 -61.22 23.65 4.08
C LEU A 10 -60.95 23.32 5.55
N VAL A 11 -61.87 22.60 6.21
CA VAL A 11 -61.68 22.15 7.59
C VAL A 11 -60.55 21.12 7.69
N LEU A 12 -60.45 20.19 6.74
CA LEU A 12 -59.34 19.22 6.67
C LEU A 12 -58.00 19.91 6.41
N ALA A 13 -57.96 20.93 5.56
CA ALA A 13 -56.75 21.72 5.32
C ALA A 13 -56.32 22.54 6.56
N LEU A 14 -57.28 23.12 7.29
CA LEU A 14 -57.02 23.81 8.55
C LEU A 14 -56.51 22.85 9.64
N LEU A 15 -57.11 21.66 9.77
CA LEU A 15 -56.63 20.62 10.68
C LEU A 15 -55.23 20.14 10.31
N GLY A 16 -54.95 19.96 9.00
CA GLY A 16 -53.62 19.65 8.50
C GLY A 16 -52.59 20.71 8.88
N ASN A 17 -52.91 21.99 8.68
CA ASN A 17 -52.05 23.10 9.07
C ASN A 17 -51.83 23.18 10.59
N ILE A 18 -52.86 22.91 11.39
CA ILE A 18 -52.71 22.87 12.86
C ILE A 18 -51.78 21.73 13.30
N ILE A 19 -51.88 20.55 12.66
CA ILE A 19 -51.00 19.41 12.96
C ILE A 19 -49.55 19.70 12.56
N VAL A 20 -49.34 20.34 11.40
CA VAL A 20 -48.01 20.76 10.94
C VAL A 20 -47.45 21.83 11.88
N TRP A 21 -48.24 22.83 12.27
CA TRP A 21 -47.82 23.85 13.22
C TRP A 21 -47.52 23.26 14.61
N HIS A 22 -48.28 22.26 15.06
CA HIS A 22 -48.00 21.53 16.31
C HIS A 22 -46.71 20.71 16.23
N ARG A 23 -46.42 20.10 15.09
CA ARG A 23 -45.14 19.38 14.86
C ARG A 23 -43.96 20.35 14.84
N ILE A 24 -44.10 21.50 14.17
CA ILE A 24 -43.09 22.56 14.14
C ILE A 24 -42.90 23.17 15.52
N TRP A 25 -43.99 23.46 16.25
CA TRP A 25 -43.93 23.90 17.64
C TRP A 25 -43.24 22.85 18.50
N ARG A 26 -43.57 21.56 18.42
CA ARG A 26 -42.86 20.52 19.17
C ARG A 26 -41.37 20.46 18.86
N LEU A 27 -40.97 20.66 17.60
CA LEU A 27 -39.55 20.72 17.22
C LEU A 27 -38.86 21.97 17.81
N PHE A 28 -39.51 23.14 17.75
CA PHE A 28 -39.02 24.37 18.36
C PHE A 28 -39.03 24.34 19.89
N ALA A 29 -40.02 23.70 20.52
CA ALA A 29 -40.10 23.48 21.96
C ALA A 29 -39.07 22.46 22.42
N ALA A 30 -38.72 21.47 21.61
CA ALA A 30 -37.61 20.55 21.87
C ALA A 30 -36.24 21.25 21.74
N GLN A 31 -36.11 22.26 20.87
CA GLN A 31 -34.92 23.12 20.79
C GLN A 31 -34.87 24.16 21.93
N ASN A 32 -35.99 24.78 22.30
CA ASN A 32 -36.04 25.78 23.37
C ASN A 32 -35.98 25.16 24.78
N THR A 33 -36.45 23.93 24.98
CA THR A 33 -36.21 23.20 26.24
C THR A 33 -34.75 22.73 26.38
N LEU A 34 -33.99 22.66 25.29
CA LEU A 34 -32.54 22.43 25.32
C LEU A 34 -31.72 23.72 25.54
N GLY A 35 -32.31 24.90 25.29
CA GLY A 35 -31.65 26.22 25.36
C GLY A 35 -31.94 27.05 26.62
N LEU A 36 -32.87 26.63 27.49
CA LEU A 36 -33.34 27.42 28.65
C LEU A 36 -33.16 26.73 30.02
N LEU A 37 -32.40 25.64 30.08
CA LEU A 37 -31.96 25.03 31.34
C LEU A 37 -30.44 24.85 31.34
N THR A 38 -29.71 25.96 31.44
CA THR A 38 -28.65 26.23 32.44
C THR A 38 -27.66 27.28 31.92
N PRO A 39 -27.42 28.38 32.67
CA PRO A 39 -26.18 29.13 32.54
C PRO A 39 -25.01 28.25 33.01
N ASN A 40 -23.85 28.42 32.38
CA ASN A 40 -22.57 27.80 32.75
C ASN A 40 -22.34 27.84 34.26
N VAL A 41 -22.65 26.73 34.93
CA VAL A 41 -22.15 26.38 36.25
C VAL A 41 -21.57 24.98 36.06
N GLY A 42 -20.28 24.83 36.32
CA GLY A 42 -19.59 23.54 36.25
C GLY A 42 -20.24 22.54 37.21
N THR A 43 -21.21 21.78 36.72
CA THR A 43 -21.80 20.69 37.48
C THR A 43 -20.92 19.46 37.31
N ASN A 44 -20.19 19.11 38.36
CA ASN A 44 -19.50 17.83 38.49
C ASN A 44 -20.54 16.70 38.34
N GLU A 45 -20.65 16.10 37.15
CA GLU A 45 -21.37 14.85 36.97
C GLU A 45 -20.75 13.78 37.89
N PRO A 46 -21.55 12.98 38.61
CA PRO A 46 -21.00 11.94 39.47
C PRO A 46 -20.18 10.94 38.62
N PRO A 47 -18.94 10.59 39.02
CA PRO A 47 -17.99 9.83 38.19
C PRO A 47 -18.58 8.53 37.62
N GLN A 48 -19.46 7.87 38.37
CA GLN A 48 -20.08 6.60 37.99
C GLN A 48 -20.99 6.70 36.76
N LYS A 49 -21.73 7.80 36.55
CA LYS A 49 -22.59 7.99 35.36
C LYS A 49 -21.75 8.21 34.10
N LEU A 50 -20.69 8.99 34.21
CA LEU A 50 -19.75 9.25 33.13
C LEU A 50 -18.97 7.99 32.71
N HIS A 51 -18.62 7.13 33.68
CA HIS A 51 -17.99 5.83 33.40
C HIS A 51 -18.88 4.87 32.60
N ARG A 52 -20.17 4.76 32.94
CA ARG A 52 -21.12 3.95 32.15
C ARG A 52 -21.30 4.49 30.74
N ARG A 53 -21.21 5.82 30.55
CA ARG A 53 -21.27 6.45 29.23
C ARG A 53 -20.07 6.07 28.37
N LEU A 54 -18.85 6.09 28.92
CA LEU A 54 -17.65 5.68 28.19
C LEU A 54 -17.66 4.21 27.76
N ALA A 55 -18.09 3.30 28.64
CA ALA A 55 -18.19 1.87 28.33
C ALA A 55 -19.11 1.59 27.12
N ARG A 56 -20.06 2.48 26.83
CA ARG A 56 -20.96 2.41 25.66
C ARG A 56 -20.39 3.09 24.40
N LEU A 57 -19.33 3.89 24.54
CA LEU A 57 -18.75 4.68 23.46
C LEU A 57 -17.45 4.09 22.89
N VAL A 58 -16.76 3.23 23.65
CA VAL A 58 -15.44 2.69 23.30
C VAL A 58 -15.47 1.17 23.29
N THR A 59 -14.90 0.56 22.24
CA THR A 59 -14.52 -0.86 22.25
C THR A 59 -13.00 -0.97 22.28
N ILE A 60 -12.49 -1.78 23.18
CA ILE A 60 -11.06 -2.07 23.28
C ILE A 60 -10.74 -3.24 22.35
N VAL A 61 -9.64 -3.11 21.61
CA VAL A 61 -9.15 -4.17 20.73
C VAL A 61 -7.68 -4.48 21.02
N ILE A 62 -7.39 -5.76 21.19
CA ILE A 62 -6.06 -6.30 21.44
C ILE A 62 -5.70 -7.15 20.23
N ARG A 63 -4.77 -6.68 19.40
CA ARG A 63 -4.45 -7.33 18.12
C ARG A 63 -3.03 -7.89 18.03
N GLN A 64 -2.06 -7.22 18.65
CA GLN A 64 -0.64 -7.56 18.53
C GLN A 64 -0.08 -8.00 19.88
N PHE A 65 0.06 -9.32 20.03
CA PHE A 65 0.68 -10.03 21.15
C PHE A 65 1.22 -11.36 20.62
N GLU A 66 2.10 -12.03 21.39
CA GLU A 66 2.67 -13.31 20.99
C GLU A 66 2.25 -14.45 21.91
N ASN A 67 1.83 -15.58 21.34
CA ASN A 67 1.33 -16.72 22.11
C ASN A 67 2.37 -17.29 23.09
N PHE A 68 3.67 -17.25 22.73
CA PHE A 68 4.72 -17.85 23.55
C PHE A 68 5.11 -17.00 24.78
N GLU A 69 4.81 -15.70 24.76
CA GLU A 69 5.07 -14.78 25.87
C GLU A 69 4.21 -13.52 25.67
N ASN A 70 3.24 -13.31 26.57
CA ASN A 70 2.33 -12.17 26.54
C ASN A 70 1.86 -11.77 27.95
N ASP A 71 1.14 -10.66 28.05
CA ASP A 71 0.56 -10.10 29.28
C ASP A 71 -0.94 -9.76 29.08
N VAL A 72 -1.59 -10.48 28.15
CA VAL A 72 -2.97 -10.18 27.71
C VAL A 72 -3.97 -10.37 28.85
N ALA A 73 -3.87 -11.47 29.60
CA ALA A 73 -4.80 -11.78 30.69
C ALA A 73 -4.83 -10.67 31.75
N SER A 74 -3.67 -10.33 32.31
CA SER A 74 -3.55 -9.26 33.31
C SER A 74 -3.85 -7.86 32.74
N MET A 75 -3.64 -7.64 31.44
CA MET A 75 -4.10 -6.41 30.77
C MET A 75 -5.63 -6.33 30.73
N VAL A 76 -6.31 -7.42 30.36
CA VAL A 76 -7.79 -7.49 30.34
C VAL A 76 -8.35 -7.29 31.74
N GLU A 77 -7.78 -7.91 32.77
CA GLU A 77 -8.18 -7.70 34.16
C GLU A 77 -8.03 -6.23 34.58
N SER A 78 -6.91 -5.58 34.25
CA SER A 78 -6.70 -4.16 34.53
C SER A 78 -7.75 -3.25 33.88
N VAL A 79 -8.14 -3.59 32.64
CA VAL A 79 -9.22 -2.92 31.92
C VAL A 79 -10.56 -3.08 32.64
N LEU A 80 -10.94 -4.33 32.97
CA LEU A 80 -12.23 -4.64 33.59
C LEU A 80 -12.34 -4.07 35.02
N ASN A 81 -11.25 -4.06 35.78
CA ASN A 81 -11.18 -3.41 37.10
C ASN A 81 -11.48 -1.90 37.01
N SER A 82 -11.07 -1.26 35.91
CA SER A 82 -11.32 0.16 35.67
C SER A 82 -12.71 0.41 35.07
N PHE A 83 -13.12 -0.42 34.12
CA PHE A 83 -14.37 -0.32 33.36
C PHE A 83 -15.01 -1.71 33.16
N PRO A 84 -15.82 -2.19 34.12
CA PRO A 84 -16.36 -3.56 34.09
C PRO A 84 -17.24 -3.88 32.89
N GLU A 85 -17.91 -2.88 32.31
CA GLU A 85 -18.87 -3.07 31.20
C GLU A 85 -18.25 -2.81 29.81
N ILE A 86 -16.97 -2.44 29.71
CA ILE A 86 -16.38 -2.04 28.42
C ILE A 86 -16.18 -3.26 27.50
N PRO A 87 -16.64 -3.23 26.24
CA PRO A 87 -16.38 -4.33 25.31
C PRO A 87 -14.88 -4.49 25.02
N VAL A 88 -14.36 -5.71 25.16
CA VAL A 88 -12.95 -6.04 24.87
C VAL A 88 -12.92 -7.15 23.82
N LEU A 89 -12.22 -6.91 22.71
CA LEU A 89 -12.00 -7.88 21.64
C LEU A 89 -10.53 -8.27 21.60
N ILE A 90 -10.25 -9.56 21.75
CA ILE A 90 -8.93 -10.14 21.53
C ILE A 90 -8.96 -10.75 20.14
N VAL A 91 -8.20 -10.18 19.21
CA VAL A 91 -8.21 -10.58 17.80
C VAL A 91 -6.92 -11.33 17.49
N CYS A 92 -7.06 -12.57 17.03
CA CYS A 92 -5.95 -13.46 16.73
C CYS A 92 -6.17 -14.14 15.37
N ASP A 93 -5.07 -14.44 14.67
CA ASP A 93 -5.17 -15.17 13.40
C ASP A 93 -5.68 -16.59 13.64
N GLU A 94 -5.22 -17.21 14.72
CA GLU A 94 -5.59 -18.54 15.19
C GLU A 94 -5.80 -18.51 16.71
N VAL A 95 -6.49 -19.51 17.25
CA VAL A 95 -6.71 -19.63 18.70
C VAL A 95 -5.36 -19.74 19.43
N PRO A 96 -5.07 -18.88 20.42
CA PRO A 96 -3.79 -18.89 21.13
C PRO A 96 -3.50 -20.22 21.82
N TYR A 97 -2.25 -20.69 21.70
CA TYR A 97 -1.72 -21.80 22.48
C TYR A 97 -0.34 -21.44 23.08
N PRO A 98 -0.14 -21.57 24.41
CA PRO A 98 -1.11 -22.02 25.41
C PRO A 98 -2.35 -21.10 25.48
N PRO A 99 -3.51 -21.63 25.94
CA PRO A 99 -4.70 -20.82 26.12
C PRO A 99 -4.40 -19.62 27.02
N LEU A 100 -5.01 -18.47 26.72
CA LEU A 100 -4.90 -17.30 27.57
C LEU A 100 -5.53 -17.60 28.93
N GLU A 101 -4.91 -17.11 30.00
CA GLU A 101 -5.39 -17.25 31.39
C GLU A 101 -6.62 -16.34 31.63
N LEU A 102 -7.70 -16.61 30.91
CA LEU A 102 -8.97 -15.87 30.95
C LEU A 102 -10.11 -16.86 31.18
N ASP A 103 -10.91 -16.59 32.20
CA ASP A 103 -12.10 -17.38 32.50
C ASP A 103 -13.33 -16.76 31.83
N PHE A 104 -13.60 -17.19 30.59
CA PHE A 104 -14.77 -16.74 29.84
C PHE A 104 -16.11 -17.21 30.43
N ALA A 105 -16.12 -18.15 31.38
CA ALA A 105 -17.33 -18.56 32.08
C ALA A 105 -17.68 -17.61 33.23
N ASN A 106 -16.74 -16.77 33.66
CA ASN A 106 -16.94 -15.80 34.71
C ASN A 106 -17.80 -14.62 34.22
N GLU A 107 -18.87 -14.30 34.97
CA GLU A 107 -19.78 -13.17 34.67
C GLU A 107 -19.07 -11.81 34.53
N SER A 108 -17.92 -11.64 35.21
CA SER A 108 -17.11 -10.43 35.10
C SER A 108 -16.46 -10.24 33.72
N MET A 109 -16.34 -11.30 32.92
CA MET A 109 -15.72 -11.30 31.59
C MET A 109 -16.71 -11.44 30.43
N LYS A 110 -18.03 -11.32 30.68
CA LYS A 110 -19.08 -11.48 29.65
C LYS A 110 -18.94 -10.58 28.42
N ASN A 111 -18.24 -9.46 28.57
CA ASN A 111 -17.96 -8.44 27.56
C ASN A 111 -16.59 -8.61 26.87
N VAL A 112 -15.83 -9.65 27.23
CA VAL A 112 -14.57 -10.04 26.58
C VAL A 112 -14.86 -11.11 25.53
N LYS A 113 -14.37 -10.91 24.30
CA LYS A 113 -14.51 -11.89 23.22
C LYS A 113 -13.16 -12.19 22.57
N LEU A 114 -12.88 -13.47 22.41
CA LEU A 114 -11.77 -13.97 21.59
C LEU A 114 -12.27 -14.22 20.17
N ILE A 115 -11.66 -13.57 19.18
CA ILE A 115 -12.05 -13.66 17.77
C ILE A 115 -10.88 -14.22 16.96
N SER A 116 -11.09 -15.40 16.40
CA SER A 116 -10.18 -16.05 15.45
C SER A 116 -10.53 -15.62 14.03
N LEU A 117 -9.54 -15.12 13.28
CA LEU A 117 -9.71 -14.71 11.88
C LEU A 117 -9.68 -15.91 10.91
N ARG A 118 -9.15 -17.07 11.35
CA ARG A 118 -9.03 -18.28 10.54
C ARG A 118 -10.40 -18.78 10.08
N PRO A 119 -10.57 -19.14 8.79
CA PRO A 119 -11.76 -19.84 8.33
C PRO A 119 -11.99 -21.17 9.04
N GLU A 120 -13.20 -21.39 9.53
CA GLU A 120 -13.66 -22.61 10.20
C GLU A 120 -14.99 -23.07 9.58
N PHE A 121 -15.22 -24.38 9.47
CA PHE A 121 -16.41 -24.93 8.80
C PHE A 121 -17.74 -24.63 9.53
N ASN A 122 -17.66 -24.35 10.83
CA ASN A 122 -18.81 -24.15 11.72
C ASN A 122 -19.05 -22.67 12.08
N LYS A 123 -18.32 -21.72 11.49
CA LYS A 123 -18.47 -20.28 11.77
C LYS A 123 -18.77 -19.51 10.51
N SER A 124 -19.70 -18.57 10.62
CA SER A 124 -20.03 -17.63 9.55
C SER A 124 -18.89 -16.64 9.28
N PHE A 125 -19.02 -15.87 8.20
CA PHE A 125 -18.09 -14.76 7.92
C PHE A 125 -18.16 -13.67 9.01
N ASP A 126 -19.36 -13.32 9.46
CA ASP A 126 -19.58 -12.27 10.45
C ASP A 126 -18.97 -12.63 11.82
N GLU A 127 -19.06 -13.89 12.23
CA GLU A 127 -18.47 -14.36 13.50
C GLU A 127 -16.95 -14.29 13.52
N ARG A 128 -16.30 -14.26 12.35
CA ARG A 128 -14.85 -14.13 12.21
C ARG A 128 -14.40 -12.69 11.98
N ASN A 129 -15.33 -11.78 11.73
CA ASN A 129 -15.03 -10.40 11.39
C ASN A 129 -15.07 -9.50 12.65
N PRO A 130 -13.93 -8.95 13.13
CA PRO A 130 -13.96 -8.12 14.33
C PRO A 130 -14.83 -6.86 14.19
N LEU A 131 -15.02 -6.32 12.97
CA LEU A 131 -15.89 -5.17 12.72
C LEU A 131 -17.37 -5.46 13.00
N PHE A 132 -17.79 -6.72 13.01
CA PHE A 132 -19.15 -7.14 13.37
C PHE A 132 -19.45 -6.87 14.85
N TYR A 133 -18.45 -7.06 15.70
CA TYR A 133 -18.56 -6.89 17.15
C TYR A 133 -18.35 -5.44 17.62
N ILE A 134 -17.73 -4.60 16.80
CA ILE A 134 -17.49 -3.18 17.10
C ILE A 134 -18.74 -2.35 16.78
N ARG A 135 -19.57 -2.10 17.81
CA ARG A 135 -20.80 -1.28 17.73
C ARG A 135 -20.66 0.12 18.31
N THR A 136 -19.52 0.41 18.91
CA THR A 136 -19.24 1.66 19.61
C THR A 136 -18.71 2.72 18.64
N LYS A 137 -18.74 3.99 19.05
CA LYS A 137 -18.30 5.12 18.22
C LYS A 137 -16.79 5.15 18.03
N PHE A 138 -16.05 4.75 19.06
CA PHE A 138 -14.59 4.78 19.08
C PHE A 138 -14.00 3.40 19.34
N VAL A 139 -12.84 3.16 18.76
CA VAL A 139 -12.04 1.96 19.00
C VAL A 139 -10.73 2.37 19.65
N LEU A 140 -10.35 1.65 20.70
CA LEU A 140 -9.11 1.86 21.43
C LEU A 140 -8.26 0.60 21.29
N PHE A 141 -7.17 0.70 20.52
CA PHE A 141 -6.22 -0.39 20.32
C PHE A 141 -5.14 -0.36 21.40
N LEU A 142 -5.04 -1.46 22.15
CA LEU A 142 -4.02 -1.65 23.18
C LEU A 142 -2.93 -2.58 22.67
N PRO A 143 -1.65 -2.16 22.69
CA PRO A 143 -0.55 -3.09 22.55
C PRO A 143 -0.43 -3.94 23.83
N ASP A 144 0.14 -5.13 23.71
CA ASP A 144 0.35 -6.03 24.85
C ASP A 144 1.16 -5.38 25.98
N ALA A 145 0.94 -5.86 27.20
CA ALA A 145 1.51 -5.31 28.42
C ALA A 145 1.26 -3.79 28.60
N THR A 146 0.02 -3.36 28.35
CA THR A 146 -0.45 -2.01 28.69
C THR A 146 -1.33 -2.07 29.94
N ARG A 147 -1.31 -1.01 30.75
CA ARG A 147 -2.15 -0.84 31.94
C ARG A 147 -2.81 0.53 31.92
N PHE A 148 -4.03 0.60 32.44
CA PHE A 148 -4.73 1.87 32.52
C PHE A 148 -4.08 2.75 33.58
N SER A 149 -3.77 4.00 33.21
CA SER A 149 -3.18 4.96 34.14
C SER A 149 -4.26 5.55 35.05
N THR A 150 -5.18 6.33 34.47
CA THR A 150 -6.37 6.83 35.19
C THR A 150 -7.58 6.81 34.27
N LYS A 151 -8.79 6.77 34.86
CA LYS A 151 -10.04 6.85 34.08
C LYS A 151 -10.16 8.17 33.31
N GLN A 152 -9.57 9.24 33.85
CA GLN A 152 -9.53 10.56 33.22
C GLN A 152 -8.75 10.56 31.91
N VAL A 153 -7.62 9.82 31.81
CA VAL A 153 -6.86 9.72 30.55
C VAL A 153 -7.73 9.22 29.41
N ILE A 154 -8.61 8.25 29.64
CA ILE A 154 -9.50 7.72 28.60
C ILE A 154 -10.60 8.72 28.24
N GLN A 155 -11.17 9.41 29.23
CA GLN A 155 -12.16 10.47 28.99
C GLN A 155 -11.58 11.57 28.11
N GLU A 156 -10.42 12.08 28.49
CA GLU A 156 -9.71 13.12 27.74
C GLU A 156 -9.32 12.64 26.35
N THR A 157 -8.78 11.42 26.23
CA THR A 157 -8.41 10.86 24.93
C THR A 157 -9.63 10.78 24.02
N VAL A 158 -10.76 10.22 24.48
CA VAL A 158 -12.00 10.11 23.70
C VAL A 158 -12.58 11.49 23.33
N SER A 159 -12.44 12.48 24.21
CA SER A 159 -12.80 13.87 23.92
C SER A 159 -11.97 14.41 22.75
N GLN A 160 -10.64 14.23 22.80
CA GLN A 160 -9.72 14.67 21.74
C GLN A 160 -9.95 13.94 20.40
N VAL A 161 -10.26 12.63 20.42
CA VAL A 161 -10.59 11.86 19.19
C VAL A 161 -11.74 12.52 18.44
N SER A 162 -12.73 13.07 19.14
CA SER A 162 -13.91 13.66 18.49
C SER A 162 -13.57 14.86 17.61
N ASN A 163 -12.45 15.54 17.89
CA ASN A 163 -11.98 16.69 17.12
C ASN A 163 -10.87 16.31 16.13
N LEU A 164 -9.97 15.42 16.54
CA LEU A 164 -8.74 15.09 15.80
C LEU A 164 -8.83 13.82 14.95
N GLY A 165 -9.90 13.04 15.09
CA GLY A 165 -10.17 11.80 14.35
C GLY A 165 -9.38 10.59 14.83
N VAL A 166 -8.05 10.72 14.94
CA VAL A 166 -7.13 9.68 15.45
C VAL A 166 -6.11 10.31 16.41
N VAL A 167 -5.99 9.73 17.59
CA VAL A 167 -5.03 10.16 18.62
C VAL A 167 -4.21 9.00 19.15
N ILE A 168 -2.96 9.30 19.47
CA ILE A 168 -1.94 8.38 19.93
C ILE A 168 -1.50 8.78 21.33
N VAL A 169 -1.41 7.81 22.24
CA VAL A 169 -0.97 8.04 23.62
C VAL A 169 0.19 7.09 23.94
N PRO A 170 1.34 7.59 24.44
CA PRO A 170 2.48 6.73 24.78
C PRO A 170 2.15 5.74 25.90
N VAL A 171 2.79 4.57 25.84
CA VAL A 171 2.78 3.57 26.92
C VAL A 171 4.13 3.59 27.61
N GLY A 172 4.15 3.85 28.92
CA GLY A 172 5.37 4.01 29.71
C GLY A 172 6.11 5.32 29.42
N LYS A 173 7.35 5.41 29.89
CA LYS A 173 8.22 6.60 29.73
C LYS A 173 9.03 6.54 28.43
N ILE A 174 8.35 6.32 27.30
CA ILE A 174 8.98 6.16 25.98
C ILE A 174 8.70 7.40 25.13
N ALA A 175 9.74 7.91 24.47
CA ALA A 175 9.60 8.94 23.45
C ALA A 175 9.07 8.33 22.13
N LEU A 176 7.94 8.84 21.65
CA LEU A 176 7.38 8.44 20.37
C LEU A 176 8.01 9.24 19.23
N ASN A 177 8.30 8.57 18.12
CA ASN A 177 8.80 9.23 16.92
C ASN A 177 7.68 9.37 15.90
N CYS A 178 7.49 10.60 15.42
CA CYS A 178 6.51 10.97 14.41
C CYS A 178 7.10 10.72 13.02
N LEU A 179 6.37 9.97 12.18
CA LEU A 179 6.82 9.55 10.86
C LEU A 179 5.83 10.03 9.79
N GLU A 180 6.37 10.52 8.68
CA GLU A 180 5.64 10.81 7.45
C GLU A 180 5.81 9.64 6.47
N LEU A 181 4.72 9.33 5.76
CA LEU A 181 4.65 8.23 4.79
C LEU A 181 4.36 8.78 3.39
N ASP A 182 5.37 8.85 2.53
CA ASP A 182 5.19 9.12 1.09
C ASP A 182 4.86 7.80 0.38
N LEU A 183 3.56 7.51 0.26
CA LEU A 183 3.03 6.32 -0.39
C LEU A 183 2.73 6.59 -1.87
N ARG A 184 3.56 6.02 -2.75
CA ARG A 184 3.40 6.11 -4.20
C ARG A 184 2.80 4.82 -4.74
N VAL A 185 1.47 4.75 -4.69
CA VAL A 185 0.71 3.54 -5.07
C VAL A 185 0.99 3.10 -6.51
N LYS A 186 1.04 4.06 -7.46
CA LYS A 186 1.37 3.77 -8.87
C LYS A 186 2.78 3.19 -9.04
N GLU A 187 3.72 3.57 -8.17
CA GLU A 187 5.13 3.16 -8.21
C GLU A 187 5.45 2.03 -7.23
N TRP A 188 4.46 1.46 -6.56
CA TRP A 188 4.64 0.36 -5.59
C TRP A 188 5.63 0.71 -4.47
N SER A 189 5.76 2.00 -4.14
CA SER A 189 6.86 2.49 -3.33
C SER A 189 6.36 3.21 -2.09
N LEU A 190 7.05 3.02 -0.98
CA LEU A 190 6.83 3.72 0.28
C LEU A 190 8.14 4.34 0.75
N LYS A 191 8.13 5.65 1.02
CA LYS A 191 9.25 6.33 1.67
C LYS A 191 8.82 6.80 3.05
N ILE A 192 9.66 6.48 4.05
CA ILE A 192 9.39 6.79 5.46
C ILE A 192 10.41 7.82 5.93
N THR A 193 9.92 8.97 6.38
CA THR A 193 10.75 10.08 6.88
C THR A 193 10.40 10.37 8.33
N ARG A 194 11.41 10.68 9.14
CA ARG A 194 11.19 11.16 10.51
C ARG A 194 10.90 12.65 10.44
N ILE A 195 9.83 13.09 11.12
CA ILE A 195 9.44 14.49 11.21
C ILE A 195 9.37 14.94 12.67
N THR A 196 9.48 16.25 12.88
CA THR A 196 9.26 16.88 14.17
C THR A 196 7.81 17.30 14.30
N GLY A 197 7.17 17.00 15.43
CA GLY A 197 5.80 17.43 15.69
C GLY A 197 4.99 16.41 16.49
N THR A 198 3.68 16.61 16.48
CA THR A 198 2.69 15.69 17.06
C THR A 198 1.72 15.15 16.02
N GLU A 199 1.66 15.73 14.82
CA GLU A 199 0.82 15.26 13.73
C GLU A 199 1.68 14.51 12.70
N CYS A 200 1.33 13.27 12.39
CA CYS A 200 2.07 12.39 11.47
C CYS A 200 1.15 11.46 10.68
N ASP A 201 1.74 10.66 9.79
CA ASP A 201 1.07 9.52 9.16
C ASP A 201 1.22 8.22 9.99
N SER A 202 2.37 8.07 10.66
CA SER A 202 2.70 6.88 11.45
C SER A 202 3.49 7.26 12.70
N VAL A 203 3.46 6.39 13.71
CA VAL A 203 4.17 6.58 14.97
C VAL A 203 5.00 5.35 15.30
N MET A 204 6.28 5.57 15.63
CA MET A 204 7.19 4.53 16.10
C MET A 204 7.42 4.63 17.60
N GLY A 205 7.25 3.50 18.29
CA GLY A 205 7.31 3.37 19.75
C GLY A 205 6.07 2.65 20.29
N LYS A 206 6.06 2.23 21.56
CA LYS A 206 4.90 1.55 22.16
C LYS A 206 3.83 2.58 22.51
N HIS A 207 2.63 2.46 21.93
CA HIS A 207 1.56 3.44 22.10
C HIS A 207 0.16 2.81 21.98
N VAL A 208 -0.82 3.46 22.62
CA VAL A 208 -2.25 3.22 22.44
C VAL A 208 -2.74 4.05 21.25
N THR A 209 -3.58 3.46 20.41
CA THR A 209 -4.20 4.14 19.26
C THR A 209 -5.70 4.23 19.47
N VAL A 210 -6.25 5.44 19.41
CA VAL A 210 -7.70 5.66 19.52
C VAL A 210 -8.21 6.35 18.27
N LEU A 211 -9.27 5.80 17.67
CA LEU A 211 -9.87 6.36 16.46
C LEU A 211 -11.39 6.17 16.42
N GLU A 212 -12.04 6.94 15.56
CA GLU A 212 -13.42 6.70 15.21
C GLU A 212 -13.62 5.40 14.41
N THR A 213 -14.63 4.61 14.78
CA THR A 213 -14.98 3.35 14.11
C THR A 213 -15.23 3.53 12.61
N LYS A 214 -15.72 4.70 12.18
CA LYS A 214 -15.95 5.01 10.76
C LYS A 214 -14.66 4.98 9.93
N ILE A 215 -13.52 5.35 10.52
CA ILE A 215 -12.21 5.31 9.85
C ILE A 215 -11.80 3.86 9.66
N LEU A 216 -11.93 3.04 10.71
CA LEU A 216 -11.59 1.63 10.68
C LEU A 216 -12.39 0.86 9.61
N ARG A 217 -13.67 1.20 9.42
CA ARG A 217 -14.56 0.60 8.40
C ARG A 217 -14.22 1.00 6.95
N ARG A 218 -13.40 2.04 6.75
CA ARG A 218 -12.92 2.47 5.42
C ARG A 218 -11.63 1.76 5.00
N LEU A 219 -10.95 1.07 5.91
CA LEU A 219 -9.71 0.35 5.63
C LEU A 219 -10.01 -1.00 4.98
N SER A 220 -9.10 -1.47 4.12
CA SER A 220 -9.28 -2.73 3.38
C SER A 220 -9.05 -3.96 4.26
N ASP A 221 -8.03 -3.93 5.13
CA ASP A 221 -7.69 -4.99 6.08
C ASP A 221 -7.24 -4.36 7.42
N PRO A 222 -8.20 -3.88 8.25
CA PRO A 222 -7.89 -3.10 9.46
C PRO A 222 -7.14 -3.86 10.56
N PHE A 223 -6.99 -5.18 10.43
CA PHE A 223 -6.35 -6.04 11.43
C PHE A 223 -5.14 -6.81 10.87
N LEU A 224 -4.60 -6.38 9.74
CA LEU A 224 -3.38 -6.92 9.14
C LEU A 224 -2.18 -6.76 10.09
N LEU A 225 -1.24 -7.72 10.12
CA LEU A 225 -0.01 -7.66 10.92
C LEU A 225 1.22 -7.31 10.06
N PRO A 226 2.24 -6.61 10.60
CA PRO A 226 2.32 -6.03 11.95
C PRO A 226 1.30 -4.90 12.11
N PHE A 227 0.57 -4.92 13.22
CA PHE A 227 -0.71 -4.20 13.33
C PHE A 227 -0.58 -2.70 13.16
N THR A 228 0.32 -2.07 13.92
CA THR A 228 0.47 -0.62 13.88
C THR A 228 0.92 -0.14 12.51
N ASP A 229 1.89 -0.83 11.90
CA ASP A 229 2.44 -0.44 10.60
C ASP A 229 1.39 -0.56 9.50
N ALA A 230 0.67 -1.70 9.47
CA ALA A 230 -0.38 -1.95 8.50
C ALA A 230 -1.56 -0.98 8.64
N LEU A 231 -1.93 -0.66 9.89
CA LEU A 231 -2.99 0.30 10.18
C LEU A 231 -2.60 1.69 9.65
N TYR A 232 -1.41 2.18 9.98
CA TYR A 232 -0.94 3.51 9.58
C TYR A 232 -0.77 3.66 8.08
N ILE A 233 -0.20 2.65 7.39
CA ILE A 233 -0.07 2.70 5.93
C ILE A 233 -1.43 2.81 5.25
N GLN A 234 -2.43 2.05 5.72
CA GLN A 234 -3.79 2.12 5.16
C GLN A 234 -4.49 3.44 5.48
N MET A 235 -4.28 4.00 6.68
CA MET A 235 -4.82 5.32 7.04
C MET A 235 -4.19 6.44 6.21
N ALA A 236 -2.87 6.42 6.02
CA ALA A 236 -2.16 7.37 5.16
C ALA A 236 -2.66 7.30 3.71
N ALA A 237 -2.95 6.10 3.20
CA ALA A 237 -3.49 5.90 1.86
C ALA A 237 -4.87 6.57 1.65
N ILE A 238 -5.65 6.77 2.72
CA ILE A 238 -6.95 7.47 2.69
C ILE A 238 -6.88 8.90 3.25
N GLY A 239 -5.68 9.44 3.44
CA GLY A 239 -5.43 10.82 3.88
C GLY A 239 -5.71 11.11 5.35
N VAL A 240 -5.69 10.08 6.22
CA VAL A 240 -5.92 10.25 7.66
C VAL A 240 -4.59 10.46 8.39
N LYS A 241 -4.50 11.57 9.13
CA LYS A 241 -3.37 11.90 10.03
C LYS A 241 -3.64 11.44 11.46
N VAL A 242 -2.57 11.24 12.21
CA VAL A 242 -2.60 10.82 13.62
C VAL A 242 -1.95 11.86 14.52
N HIS A 243 -2.50 12.05 15.72
CA HIS A 243 -2.09 13.11 16.64
C HIS A 243 -1.58 12.56 17.97
N ILE A 244 -0.32 12.82 18.31
CA ILE A 244 0.32 12.38 19.55
C ILE A 244 -0.06 13.30 20.71
N LEU A 245 -0.70 12.75 21.74
CA LEU A 245 -1.04 13.46 22.96
C LEU A 245 0.08 13.29 24.00
N LYS A 246 1.00 14.26 24.07
CA LYS A 246 2.19 14.20 24.95
C LYS A 246 1.88 14.34 26.44
N SER A 247 0.76 14.98 26.80
CA SER A 247 0.38 15.24 28.20
C SER A 247 -0.21 14.03 28.92
N TYR A 248 -0.47 12.95 28.19
CA TYR A 248 -1.08 11.73 28.72
C TYR A 248 -0.18 10.53 28.46
N HIS A 249 -0.26 9.53 29.34
CA HIS A 249 0.44 8.26 29.17
C HIS A 249 -0.38 7.12 29.75
N PHE A 250 -0.21 5.93 29.17
CA PHE A 250 -0.63 4.67 29.77
C PHE A 250 0.54 4.06 30.54
N ASN A 251 0.20 3.22 31.52
CA ASN A 251 1.21 2.52 32.30
C ASN A 251 1.69 1.27 31.54
N GLU A 252 2.94 0.89 31.77
CA GLU A 252 3.49 -0.34 31.24
C GLU A 252 3.18 -1.51 32.20
N GLY A 253 2.80 -2.66 31.64
CA GLY A 253 2.56 -3.90 32.36
C GLY A 253 3.84 -4.71 32.57
N LYS A 254 3.69 -6.04 32.50
CA LYS A 254 4.83 -6.94 32.61
C LYS A 254 5.80 -6.71 31.43
N PRO A 255 7.11 -6.54 31.68
CA PRO A 255 8.08 -6.45 30.61
C PRO A 255 8.22 -7.81 29.91
N LEU A 256 8.04 -7.83 28.61
CA LEU A 256 8.06 -9.02 27.76
C LEU A 256 9.37 -9.13 26.98
N TYR A 257 9.71 -10.36 26.57
CA TYR A 257 10.82 -10.68 25.67
C TYR A 257 12.19 -10.25 26.22
N ARG A 258 12.42 -10.49 27.51
CA ARG A 258 13.69 -10.12 28.17
C ARG A 258 14.87 -11.00 27.75
N ASN A 259 14.61 -12.26 27.41
CA ASN A 259 15.66 -13.19 27.02
C ASN A 259 15.94 -13.13 25.50
N GLN A 260 17.17 -13.45 25.11
CA GLN A 260 17.64 -13.33 23.73
C GLN A 260 16.87 -14.23 22.75
N GLN A 261 16.45 -15.42 23.19
CA GLN A 261 15.68 -16.36 22.38
C GLN A 261 14.30 -15.79 22.01
N ALA A 262 13.59 -15.21 22.99
CA ALA A 262 12.31 -14.54 22.80
C ALA A 262 12.46 -13.34 21.86
N GLN A 263 13.48 -12.49 22.05
CA GLN A 263 13.75 -11.35 21.17
C GLN A 263 13.98 -11.79 19.72
N SER A 264 14.78 -12.85 19.52
CA SER A 264 15.06 -13.40 18.19
C SER A 264 13.78 -13.93 17.53
N LYS A 265 12.93 -14.60 18.31
CA LYS A 265 11.63 -15.11 17.84
C LYS A 265 10.67 -13.99 17.45
N VAL A 266 10.53 -12.94 18.26
CA VAL A 266 9.73 -11.75 17.93
C VAL A 266 10.26 -11.10 16.65
N GLN A 267 11.56 -10.91 16.53
CA GLN A 267 12.16 -10.28 15.36
C GLN A 267 11.91 -11.09 14.08
N GLN A 268 12.01 -12.43 14.15
CA GLN A 268 11.68 -13.31 13.04
C GLN A 268 10.20 -13.22 12.65
N LEU A 269 9.29 -13.26 13.63
CA LEU A 269 7.86 -13.13 13.38
C LEU A 269 7.50 -11.77 12.76
N TYR A 270 8.10 -10.69 13.27
CA TYR A 270 7.93 -9.36 12.72
C TYR A 270 8.37 -9.30 11.25
N ARG A 271 9.58 -9.79 10.92
CA ARG A 271 10.08 -9.82 9.53
C ARG A 271 9.18 -10.62 8.58
N THR A 272 8.65 -11.75 9.04
CA THR A 272 7.72 -12.57 8.24
C THR A 272 6.40 -11.83 8.00
N ARG A 273 5.81 -11.26 9.06
CA ARG A 273 4.56 -10.50 8.97
C ARG A 273 4.72 -9.25 8.11
N GLU A 274 5.83 -8.54 8.28
CA GLU A 274 6.15 -7.35 7.51
C GLU A 274 6.23 -7.65 6.01
N ARG A 275 6.89 -8.76 5.62
CA ARG A 275 6.93 -9.21 4.23
C ARG A 275 5.52 -9.48 3.68
N LEU A 276 4.70 -10.21 4.44
CA LEU A 276 3.31 -10.51 4.06
C LEU A 276 2.44 -9.25 3.96
N MET A 277 2.64 -8.29 4.87
CA MET A 277 1.96 -6.99 4.85
C MET A 277 2.26 -6.23 3.56
N PHE A 278 3.54 -6.05 3.22
CA PHE A 278 3.92 -5.32 2.02
C PHE A 278 3.50 -6.04 0.73
N GLU A 279 3.53 -7.36 0.72
CA GLU A 279 2.98 -8.16 -0.38
C GLU A 279 1.48 -7.88 -0.56
N LYS A 280 0.68 -7.99 0.51
CA LYS A 280 -0.77 -7.73 0.48
C LYS A 280 -1.13 -6.29 0.09
N LEU A 281 -0.39 -5.31 0.59
CA LEU A 281 -0.60 -3.89 0.28
C LEU A 281 -0.02 -3.49 -1.09
N GLY A 282 0.70 -4.39 -1.77
CA GLY A 282 1.33 -4.13 -3.06
C GLY A 282 2.45 -3.09 -2.98
N ILE A 283 3.24 -3.11 -1.92
CA ILE A 283 4.45 -2.29 -1.75
C ILE A 283 5.66 -3.17 -2.05
N LYS A 284 6.50 -2.75 -3.00
CA LYS A 284 7.63 -3.52 -3.52
C LYS A 284 8.99 -2.87 -3.26
N LYS A 285 9.00 -1.56 -2.97
CA LYS A 285 10.21 -0.80 -2.62
C LYS A 285 9.94 0.06 -1.41
N ILE A 286 10.85 0.02 -0.44
CA ILE A 286 10.76 0.82 0.78
C ILE A 286 12.05 1.60 0.96
N THR A 287 11.93 2.88 1.27
CA THR A 287 13.06 3.69 1.74
C THR A 287 12.83 3.99 3.22
N ARG A 288 13.67 3.41 4.08
CA ARG A 288 13.59 3.58 5.54
C ARG A 288 14.09 4.95 5.97
N THR A 289 13.89 5.29 7.23
CA THR A 289 14.36 6.54 7.84
C THR A 289 15.89 6.68 7.84
N SER A 290 16.62 5.56 7.79
CA SER A 290 18.09 5.51 7.62
C SER A 290 18.56 5.84 6.20
N GLY A 291 17.64 5.93 5.23
CA GLY A 291 17.95 5.98 3.80
C GLY A 291 18.19 4.59 3.17
N SER A 292 18.16 3.50 3.95
CA SER A 292 18.29 2.16 3.38
C SER A 292 17.09 1.81 2.51
N MET A 293 17.38 1.18 1.37
CA MET A 293 16.38 0.68 0.44
C MET A 293 16.17 -0.82 0.64
N GLU A 294 14.91 -1.22 0.78
CA GLU A 294 14.51 -2.61 0.93
C GLU A 294 13.52 -3.01 -0.15
N TRP A 295 13.60 -4.28 -0.59
CA TRP A 295 12.87 -4.81 -1.72
C TRP A 295 11.94 -5.93 -1.29
N TYR A 296 10.67 -5.82 -1.68
CA TYR A 296 9.60 -6.80 -1.44
C TYR A 296 8.96 -7.24 -2.77
N GLY A 297 9.73 -7.15 -3.86
CA GLY A 297 9.34 -7.56 -5.21
C GLY A 297 10.15 -8.75 -5.72
N CYS A 298 10.24 -8.89 -7.04
CA CYS A 298 11.04 -9.95 -7.66
C CYS A 298 12.55 -9.71 -7.54
N SER A 299 13.32 -10.79 -7.52
CA SER A 299 14.77 -10.80 -7.68
C SER A 299 15.18 -11.65 -8.88
N ARG A 300 16.48 -11.87 -9.08
CA ARG A 300 16.99 -12.76 -10.13
C ARG A 300 16.54 -14.21 -9.92
N GLU A 301 16.34 -14.61 -8.67
CA GLU A 301 15.99 -15.96 -8.23
C GLU A 301 14.48 -16.23 -8.19
N THR A 302 13.64 -15.20 -8.42
CA THR A 302 12.18 -15.34 -8.42
C THR A 302 11.60 -14.99 -9.79
N ALA A 303 10.37 -15.42 -10.05
CA ALA A 303 9.65 -14.94 -11.24
C ALA A 303 9.47 -13.41 -11.20
N ARG A 304 9.38 -12.78 -12.37
CA ARG A 304 9.07 -11.35 -12.48
C ARG A 304 7.65 -11.07 -11.95
N CYS A 305 7.38 -9.83 -11.54
CA CYS A 305 6.13 -9.50 -10.84
C CYS A 305 4.84 -9.55 -11.68
N PHE A 306 4.94 -9.70 -13.00
CA PHE A 306 3.79 -9.78 -13.91
C PHE A 306 3.92 -11.00 -14.83
N GLY A 307 2.78 -11.58 -15.18
CA GLY A 307 2.71 -12.76 -16.05
C GLY A 307 3.08 -12.48 -17.51
N SER A 308 2.57 -13.30 -18.41
CA SER A 308 2.69 -13.05 -19.86
C SER A 308 2.01 -11.73 -20.23
N VAL A 309 2.64 -10.97 -21.14
CA VAL A 309 2.09 -9.73 -21.66
C VAL A 309 1.18 -10.08 -22.85
N ILE A 310 -0.05 -9.58 -22.84
CA ILE A 310 -1.06 -9.89 -23.87
C ILE A 310 -1.30 -8.61 -24.67
N ASN A 311 -1.21 -8.68 -26.00
CA ASN A 311 -1.39 -7.54 -26.90
C ASN A 311 -0.53 -6.30 -26.57
N GLY A 312 0.67 -6.53 -26.02
CA GLY A 312 1.59 -5.46 -25.61
C GLY A 312 1.20 -4.72 -24.32
N VAL A 313 0.20 -5.21 -23.57
CA VAL A 313 -0.28 -4.59 -22.32
C VAL A 313 0.01 -5.49 -21.12
N PRO A 314 0.91 -5.09 -20.21
CA PRO A 314 1.18 -5.82 -18.97
C PRO A 314 0.07 -5.68 -17.93
N SER A 315 -0.06 -6.68 -17.04
CA SER A 315 -1.14 -6.74 -16.04
C SER A 315 -1.20 -5.55 -15.08
N TYR A 316 -0.06 -4.93 -14.76
CA TYR A 316 -0.02 -3.80 -13.84
C TYR A 316 -0.72 -2.54 -14.37
N LEU A 317 -0.81 -2.36 -15.69
CA LEU A 317 -1.52 -1.20 -16.27
C LEU A 317 -3.03 -1.32 -16.07
N HIS A 318 -3.57 -2.54 -16.08
CA HIS A 318 -4.96 -2.81 -15.69
C HIS A 318 -5.23 -2.53 -14.20
N LEU A 319 -4.18 -2.51 -13.36
CA LEU A 319 -4.27 -2.14 -11.95
C LEU A 319 -4.06 -0.63 -11.73
N HIS A 320 -3.98 0.18 -12.79
CA HIS A 320 -3.64 1.61 -12.76
C HIS A 320 -2.31 1.90 -12.08
N ARG A 321 -1.36 0.97 -12.18
CA ARG A 321 -0.01 1.10 -11.65
C ARG A 321 1.00 1.06 -12.79
N TYR A 322 2.21 1.52 -12.50
CA TYR A 322 3.35 1.46 -13.41
C TYR A 322 4.14 0.16 -13.20
N THR A 323 5.24 0.00 -13.90
CA THR A 323 6.10 -1.17 -13.79
C THR A 323 6.63 -1.28 -12.36
N PRO A 324 6.55 -2.46 -11.73
CA PRO A 324 7.14 -2.69 -10.43
C PRO A 324 8.61 -2.22 -10.36
N PRO A 325 9.02 -1.48 -9.32
CA PRO A 325 10.36 -0.89 -9.27
C PRO A 325 11.46 -1.96 -9.24
N CYS A 326 11.18 -3.14 -8.69
CA CYS A 326 12.08 -4.29 -8.72
C CYS A 326 12.26 -4.85 -10.14
N CYS A 327 11.22 -4.77 -10.98
CA CYS A 327 11.30 -5.15 -12.39
C CYS A 327 12.11 -4.13 -13.18
N LEU A 328 11.91 -2.83 -12.96
CA LEU A 328 12.74 -1.78 -13.56
C LEU A 328 14.22 -1.96 -13.16
N ALA A 329 14.49 -2.22 -11.87
CA ALA A 329 15.86 -2.52 -11.42
C ALA A 329 16.45 -3.76 -12.09
N GLY A 330 15.65 -4.82 -12.28
CA GLY A 330 16.04 -6.01 -13.04
C GLY A 330 16.34 -5.68 -14.51
N LEU A 331 15.45 -4.96 -15.20
CA LEU A 331 15.62 -4.56 -16.59
C LEU A 331 16.88 -3.72 -16.81
N ARG A 332 17.21 -2.78 -15.91
CA ARG A 332 18.47 -2.04 -15.97
C ARG A 332 19.68 -2.97 -15.91
N LYS A 333 19.67 -3.98 -15.04
CA LYS A 333 20.76 -4.98 -14.96
C LYS A 333 20.88 -5.81 -16.23
N VAL A 334 19.76 -6.22 -16.84
CA VAL A 334 19.80 -6.93 -18.13
C VAL A 334 20.32 -6.01 -19.23
N ALA A 335 19.86 -4.76 -19.29
CA ALA A 335 20.32 -3.79 -20.27
C ALA A 335 21.82 -3.56 -20.18
N HIS A 336 22.34 -3.28 -18.97
CA HIS A 336 23.77 -3.13 -18.73
C HIS A 336 24.58 -4.34 -19.19
N HIS A 337 24.15 -5.55 -18.82
CA HIS A 337 24.80 -6.78 -19.24
C HIS A 337 24.85 -6.94 -20.76
N VAL A 338 23.73 -6.68 -21.44
CA VAL A 338 23.64 -6.79 -22.89
C VAL A 338 24.54 -5.76 -23.57
N ILE A 339 24.51 -4.51 -23.11
CA ILE A 339 25.38 -3.43 -23.62
C ILE A 339 26.85 -3.85 -23.49
N ASP A 340 27.28 -4.29 -22.30
CA ASP A 340 28.65 -4.72 -22.04
C ASP A 340 29.07 -5.85 -23.01
N LYS A 341 28.19 -6.83 -23.24
CA LYS A 341 28.47 -7.96 -24.14
C LYS A 341 28.46 -7.59 -25.62
N LEU A 342 27.72 -6.56 -26.04
CA LEU A 342 27.75 -6.07 -27.41
C LEU A 342 29.01 -5.23 -27.67
N GLU A 343 29.40 -4.38 -26.72
CA GLU A 343 30.61 -3.56 -26.78
C GLU A 343 31.88 -4.42 -26.79
N GLU A 344 31.95 -5.46 -25.96
CA GLU A 344 33.08 -6.40 -25.86
C GLU A 344 33.45 -7.01 -27.21
N VAL A 345 32.45 -7.39 -28.01
CA VAL A 345 32.66 -7.97 -29.35
C VAL A 345 32.57 -6.93 -30.47
N GLY A 346 32.34 -5.66 -30.11
CA GLY A 346 32.23 -4.48 -30.98
C GLY A 346 31.06 -4.49 -31.96
N ILE A 347 29.92 -5.12 -31.62
CA ILE A 347 28.70 -5.03 -32.43
C ILE A 347 28.20 -3.58 -32.43
N ARG A 348 27.84 -3.05 -33.60
CA ARG A 348 27.19 -1.73 -33.69
C ARG A 348 25.73 -1.86 -33.24
N PHE A 349 25.36 -1.11 -32.22
CA PHE A 349 24.01 -1.08 -31.66
C PHE A 349 23.59 0.35 -31.33
N TRP A 350 22.28 0.54 -31.09
CA TRP A 350 21.70 1.80 -30.64
C TRP A 350 20.45 1.54 -29.79
N LEU A 351 20.11 2.47 -28.90
CA LEU A 351 18.80 2.44 -28.23
C LEU A 351 17.67 2.59 -29.24
N GLU A 352 16.61 1.82 -29.06
CA GLU A 352 15.50 1.75 -30.01
C GLU A 352 14.15 1.93 -29.32
N GLY A 353 13.14 2.35 -30.10
CA GLY A 353 11.74 2.41 -29.69
C GLY A 353 11.51 3.12 -28.35
N GLN A 354 10.80 2.45 -27.43
CA GLN A 354 10.43 3.03 -26.14
C GLN A 354 11.62 3.23 -25.19
N SER A 355 12.70 2.48 -25.38
CA SER A 355 13.93 2.67 -24.60
C SER A 355 14.65 3.97 -24.98
N LEU A 356 14.72 4.29 -26.27
CA LEU A 356 15.24 5.59 -26.73
C LEU A 356 14.35 6.76 -26.25
N LEU A 357 13.03 6.58 -26.30
CA LEU A 357 12.07 7.57 -25.80
C LEU A 357 12.26 7.83 -24.29
N GLY A 358 12.45 6.77 -23.49
CA GLY A 358 12.77 6.89 -22.06
C GLY A 358 14.09 7.60 -21.81
N GLY A 359 15.14 7.25 -22.56
CA GLY A 359 16.43 7.93 -22.52
C GLY A 359 16.30 9.43 -22.78
N MET A 360 15.58 9.81 -23.85
CA MET A 360 15.36 11.21 -24.22
C MET A 360 14.56 12.00 -23.18
N ARG A 361 13.62 11.35 -22.49
CA ARG A 361 12.72 12.04 -21.55
C ARG A 361 13.32 12.26 -20.17
N HIS A 362 13.97 11.23 -19.61
CA HIS A 362 14.45 11.28 -18.22
C HIS A 362 15.66 10.38 -17.97
N GLY A 363 16.37 9.97 -19.03
CA GLY A 363 17.61 9.20 -18.91
C GLY A 363 17.43 7.76 -18.41
N ASP A 364 16.23 7.18 -18.52
CA ASP A 364 15.93 5.85 -17.96
C ASP A 364 14.78 5.16 -18.69
N ILE A 365 14.51 3.90 -18.35
CA ILE A 365 13.35 3.14 -18.83
C ILE A 365 12.07 3.91 -18.48
N LEU A 366 11.11 3.98 -19.42
CA LEU A 366 9.79 4.58 -19.15
C LEU A 366 9.12 3.86 -17.98
N PRO A 367 8.48 4.56 -17.02
CA PRO A 367 7.96 3.93 -15.81
C PRO A 367 6.94 2.81 -16.04
N TRP A 368 6.24 2.81 -17.17
CA TRP A 368 5.23 1.82 -17.57
C TRP A 368 5.72 0.77 -18.57
N ASP A 369 7.00 0.81 -18.95
CA ASP A 369 7.54 -0.14 -19.92
C ASP A 369 7.98 -1.45 -19.24
N HIS A 370 7.94 -2.55 -19.99
CA HIS A 370 8.17 -3.90 -19.48
C HIS A 370 9.37 -4.62 -20.10
N GLU A 371 9.99 -4.00 -21.10
CA GLU A 371 11.15 -4.51 -21.82
C GLU A 371 12.10 -3.36 -22.17
N VAL A 372 13.32 -3.70 -22.57
CA VAL A 372 14.26 -2.75 -23.16
C VAL A 372 14.49 -3.15 -24.62
N GLN A 373 14.60 -2.19 -25.52
CA GLN A 373 14.75 -2.42 -26.95
C GLN A 373 16.06 -1.81 -27.44
N ILE A 374 16.87 -2.65 -28.09
CA ILE A 374 18.16 -2.27 -28.67
C ILE A 374 18.17 -2.70 -30.13
N GLY A 375 18.42 -1.74 -31.04
CA GLY A 375 18.69 -2.00 -32.44
C GLY A 375 20.14 -2.40 -32.65
N LEU A 376 20.41 -3.30 -33.59
CA LEU A 376 21.77 -3.74 -33.91
C LEU A 376 21.96 -3.92 -35.41
N ASN A 377 23.20 -3.79 -35.88
CA ASN A 377 23.53 -4.11 -37.26
C ASN A 377 23.56 -5.64 -37.46
N ARG A 378 22.71 -6.14 -38.37
CA ARG A 378 22.55 -7.58 -38.65
C ARG A 378 23.86 -8.24 -39.09
N ASP A 379 24.72 -7.50 -39.81
CA ASP A 379 25.96 -8.02 -40.36
C ASP A 379 27.01 -8.28 -39.26
N ASP A 380 26.85 -7.64 -38.10
CA ASP A 380 27.74 -7.82 -36.95
C ASP A 380 27.34 -9.02 -36.07
N LEU A 381 26.20 -9.67 -36.31
CA LEU A 381 25.67 -10.73 -35.45
C LEU A 381 26.65 -11.90 -35.24
N ALA A 382 27.48 -12.22 -36.24
CA ALA A 382 28.43 -13.32 -36.18
C ALA A 382 29.57 -13.07 -35.18
N ARG A 383 29.77 -11.82 -34.74
CA ARG A 383 30.82 -11.44 -33.79
C ARG A 383 30.53 -11.88 -32.36
N SER A 384 29.25 -12.05 -32.01
CA SER A 384 28.87 -12.52 -30.67
C SER A 384 28.66 -14.04 -30.66
N PRO A 385 29.48 -14.80 -29.90
CA PRO A 385 29.27 -16.24 -29.75
C PRO A 385 27.95 -16.57 -29.04
N TRP A 386 27.41 -15.64 -28.24
CA TRP A 386 26.11 -15.79 -27.59
C TRP A 386 24.97 -15.71 -28.61
N LEU A 387 24.98 -14.70 -29.47
CA LEU A 387 23.96 -14.55 -30.52
C LEU A 387 24.02 -15.68 -31.55
N VAL A 388 25.23 -16.11 -31.95
CA VAL A 388 25.41 -17.25 -32.86
C VAL A 388 24.80 -18.53 -32.28
N ARG A 389 25.10 -18.86 -31.02
CA ARG A 389 24.54 -20.06 -30.37
C ARG A 389 23.02 -19.94 -30.14
N ALA A 390 22.55 -18.74 -29.80
CA ALA A 390 21.14 -18.45 -29.54
C ALA A 390 20.23 -18.63 -30.78
N ARG A 391 20.80 -18.62 -31.99
CA ARG A 391 20.04 -18.84 -33.26
C ARG A 391 19.32 -20.18 -33.30
N SER A 392 19.91 -21.22 -32.71
CA SER A 392 19.39 -22.59 -32.79
C SER A 392 18.65 -23.02 -31.52
N LYS A 393 19.07 -22.54 -30.35
CA LYS A 393 18.46 -22.87 -29.07
C LYS A 393 18.76 -21.80 -28.01
N PRO A 394 17.93 -21.67 -26.96
CA PRO A 394 18.26 -20.84 -25.81
C PRO A 394 19.60 -21.25 -25.17
N VAL A 395 20.44 -20.28 -24.86
CA VAL A 395 21.79 -20.47 -24.29
C VAL A 395 21.93 -19.62 -23.04
N VAL A 396 22.54 -20.18 -22.00
CA VAL A 396 22.86 -19.46 -20.78
C VAL A 396 24.31 -19.04 -20.84
N ASP A 397 24.58 -17.76 -20.55
CA ASP A 397 25.95 -17.27 -20.45
C ASP A 397 26.58 -17.47 -19.08
N ASP A 398 27.85 -17.08 -18.97
CA ASP A 398 28.67 -17.30 -17.79
C ASP A 398 28.12 -16.55 -16.57
N ASP A 399 27.40 -15.45 -16.79
CA ASP A 399 26.74 -14.65 -15.75
C ASP A 399 25.29 -15.13 -15.47
N GLY A 400 24.82 -16.16 -16.19
CA GLY A 400 23.53 -16.80 -16.00
C GLY A 400 22.34 -16.15 -16.73
N PHE A 401 22.56 -15.19 -17.62
CA PHE A 401 21.53 -14.61 -18.48
C PHE A 401 21.21 -15.55 -19.64
N ILE A 402 19.99 -15.46 -20.17
CA ILE A 402 19.53 -16.36 -21.24
C ILE A 402 19.41 -15.63 -22.55
N TRP A 403 20.16 -16.07 -23.55
CA TRP A 403 20.10 -15.59 -24.92
C TRP A 403 19.28 -16.56 -25.76
N GLU A 404 18.23 -16.08 -26.41
CA GLU A 404 17.39 -16.88 -27.29
C GLU A 404 16.97 -16.10 -28.53
N LYS A 405 16.80 -16.78 -29.66
CA LYS A 405 16.08 -16.22 -30.82
C LYS A 405 14.58 -16.34 -30.56
N ALA A 406 13.83 -15.26 -30.77
CA ALA A 406 12.39 -15.27 -30.61
C ALA A 406 11.73 -16.18 -31.66
N THR A 407 10.70 -16.92 -31.25
CA THR A 407 9.94 -17.80 -32.16
C THR A 407 9.06 -17.02 -33.14
N GLU A 408 8.54 -15.88 -32.68
CA GLU A 408 7.58 -15.07 -33.43
C GLU A 408 8.24 -14.08 -34.38
N GLY A 409 9.58 -13.97 -34.38
CA GLY A 409 10.30 -13.16 -35.36
C GLY A 409 11.81 -13.22 -35.34
N GLU A 410 12.41 -12.59 -36.35
CA GLU A 410 13.85 -12.49 -36.59
C GLU A 410 14.55 -11.51 -35.63
N PHE A 411 14.35 -11.70 -34.32
CA PHE A 411 14.99 -10.92 -33.25
C PHE A 411 15.44 -11.81 -32.09
N PHE A 412 16.28 -11.28 -31.21
CA PHE A 412 16.80 -12.01 -30.05
C PHE A 412 16.26 -11.43 -28.74
N LYS A 413 16.15 -12.27 -27.72
CA LYS A 413 15.82 -11.89 -26.35
C LYS A 413 16.95 -12.27 -25.42
N VAL A 414 17.29 -11.36 -24.52
CA VAL A 414 18.19 -11.65 -23.40
C VAL A 414 17.41 -11.54 -22.11
N GLN A 415 17.23 -12.64 -21.39
CA GLN A 415 16.43 -12.71 -20.17
C GLN A 415 17.30 -12.66 -18.91
N TYR A 416 16.75 -12.13 -17.81
CA TYR A 416 17.47 -11.91 -16.55
C TYR A 416 17.95 -13.20 -15.89
N SER A 417 17.14 -14.26 -15.93
CA SER A 417 17.54 -15.61 -15.50
C SER A 417 16.56 -16.67 -16.03
N ARG A 418 16.82 -17.95 -15.73
CA ARG A 418 15.90 -19.07 -16.00
C ARG A 418 14.52 -18.90 -15.36
N ILE A 419 14.46 -18.18 -14.24
CA ILE A 419 13.24 -18.00 -13.46
C ILE A 419 12.64 -16.61 -13.76
N ASN A 420 13.49 -15.59 -13.86
CA ASN A 420 13.08 -14.22 -14.10
C ASN A 420 13.16 -13.83 -15.58
N ARG A 421 12.00 -13.79 -16.24
CA ARG A 421 11.86 -13.49 -17.68
C ARG A 421 11.77 -12.00 -18.03
N LEU A 422 12.25 -11.10 -17.17
CA LEU A 422 12.52 -9.72 -17.59
C LEU A 422 13.60 -9.75 -18.68
N HIS A 423 13.46 -8.94 -19.73
CA HIS A 423 14.32 -9.11 -20.89
C HIS A 423 14.59 -7.82 -21.67
N VAL A 424 15.68 -7.89 -22.43
CA VAL A 424 16.05 -6.95 -23.50
C VAL A 424 15.77 -7.61 -24.84
N ASN A 425 15.08 -6.91 -25.73
CA ASN A 425 14.88 -7.28 -27.12
C ASN A 425 15.99 -6.67 -27.98
N LEU A 426 16.64 -7.51 -28.76
CA LEU A 426 17.71 -7.18 -29.67
C LEU A 426 17.20 -7.33 -31.11
N LEU A 427 17.14 -6.20 -31.82
CA LEU A 427 16.45 -6.03 -33.09
C LEU A 427 17.47 -5.87 -34.24
N PRO A 428 17.74 -6.92 -35.04
CA PRO A 428 18.66 -6.82 -36.17
C PRO A 428 18.08 -5.98 -37.32
N PHE A 429 18.83 -4.98 -37.76
CA PHE A 429 18.54 -4.19 -38.96
C PHE A 429 19.67 -4.30 -39.98
N TYR A 430 19.35 -4.15 -41.26
CA TYR A 430 20.32 -4.07 -42.35
C TYR A 430 19.99 -2.91 -43.28
N ALA A 431 21.01 -2.36 -43.93
CA ALA A 431 20.85 -1.29 -44.90
C ALA A 431 20.31 -1.85 -46.23
N ARG A 432 19.27 -1.21 -46.76
CA ARG A 432 18.72 -1.47 -48.09
C ARG A 432 18.29 -0.15 -48.70
N ASN A 433 18.94 0.25 -49.80
CA ASN A 433 18.65 1.50 -50.53
C ASN A 433 18.63 2.76 -49.63
N GLY A 434 19.59 2.88 -48.70
CA GLY A 434 19.70 4.03 -47.79
C GLY A 434 18.68 4.05 -46.63
N SER A 435 17.92 2.97 -46.45
CA SER A 435 17.01 2.76 -45.31
C SER A 435 17.47 1.55 -44.49
N MET A 436 17.41 1.67 -43.17
CA MET A 436 17.53 0.54 -42.26
C MET A 436 16.20 -0.20 -42.21
N THR A 437 16.24 -1.49 -42.53
CA THR A 437 15.07 -2.37 -42.57
C THR A 437 15.32 -3.65 -41.77
N LYS A 438 14.27 -4.43 -41.50
CA LYS A 438 14.31 -5.67 -40.72
C LYS A 438 13.36 -6.73 -41.31
N ASP A 439 13.65 -7.99 -41.04
CA ASP A 439 12.84 -9.10 -41.55
C ASP A 439 11.56 -9.35 -40.71
N ALA A 440 11.50 -8.86 -39.47
CA ALA A 440 10.40 -9.08 -38.53
C ALA A 440 9.29 -8.01 -38.65
N TRP A 441 8.20 -8.28 -39.37
CA TRP A 441 7.13 -7.32 -39.71
C TRP A 441 6.13 -6.96 -38.58
N PHE A 442 6.02 -7.76 -37.50
CA PHE A 442 4.99 -7.60 -36.45
C PHE A 442 5.35 -6.62 -35.32
N LEU A 443 6.64 -6.29 -35.14
CA LEU A 443 7.05 -5.23 -34.20
C LEU A 443 6.76 -3.87 -34.84
N LYS A 444 6.02 -3.00 -34.14
CA LYS A 444 5.61 -1.63 -34.56
C LYS A 444 6.76 -0.67 -34.94
N ASN A 445 8.00 -1.14 -34.96
CA ASN A 445 9.16 -0.36 -35.37
C ASN A 445 9.20 -0.28 -36.89
N ARG A 446 9.02 0.94 -37.42
CA ARG A 446 9.10 1.28 -38.84
C ARG A 446 10.56 1.30 -39.31
N ASP A 447 10.74 1.03 -40.60
CA ASP A 447 11.99 1.31 -41.32
C ASP A 447 12.34 2.80 -41.18
N PHE A 448 13.63 3.12 -41.21
CA PHE A 448 14.10 4.49 -41.03
C PHE A 448 15.34 4.78 -41.87
N PRO A 449 15.56 6.04 -42.30
CA PRO A 449 16.73 6.43 -43.07
C PRO A 449 18.05 6.11 -42.37
N GLU A 450 19.01 5.57 -43.12
CA GLU A 450 20.32 5.16 -42.58
C GLU A 450 21.14 6.33 -42.01
N HIS A 451 20.93 7.56 -42.50
CA HIS A 451 21.65 8.75 -42.03
C HIS A 451 21.50 9.01 -40.53
N PHE A 452 20.44 8.51 -39.90
CA PHE A 452 20.26 8.59 -38.45
C PHE A 452 21.34 7.83 -37.65
N LEU A 453 22.07 6.91 -38.29
CA LEU A 453 23.17 6.15 -37.67
C LEU A 453 24.56 6.64 -38.08
N HIS A 454 24.67 7.66 -38.95
CA HIS A 454 25.94 8.12 -39.52
C HIS A 454 26.14 9.64 -39.33
N PRO A 455 26.83 10.08 -38.26
CA PRO A 455 27.31 9.28 -37.12
C PRO A 455 26.18 8.99 -36.11
N MET A 456 26.33 7.95 -35.30
CA MET A 456 25.51 7.79 -34.09
C MET A 456 25.86 8.87 -33.05
N SER A 457 24.88 9.23 -32.24
CA SER A 457 25.06 10.07 -31.06
C SER A 457 25.19 9.20 -29.80
N SER A 458 25.38 9.83 -28.64
CA SER A 458 25.29 9.18 -27.33
C SER A 458 24.21 9.83 -26.48
N ILE A 459 23.57 9.04 -25.61
CA ILE A 459 22.55 9.49 -24.67
C ILE A 459 22.68 8.75 -23.33
N GLU A 460 22.32 9.44 -22.24
CA GLU A 460 22.18 8.79 -20.94
C GLU A 460 20.96 7.87 -20.92
N PHE A 461 21.15 6.63 -20.50
CA PHE A 461 20.07 5.68 -20.28
C PHE A 461 20.44 4.71 -19.16
N ALA A 462 19.56 4.61 -18.16
CA ALA A 462 19.75 3.76 -17.00
C ALA A 462 21.10 4.02 -16.29
N GLY A 463 21.55 5.28 -16.24
CA GLY A 463 22.78 5.72 -15.60
C GLY A 463 24.08 5.43 -16.37
N ARG A 464 24.00 5.13 -17.67
CA ARG A 464 25.17 4.97 -18.55
C ARG A 464 25.00 5.76 -19.84
N GLN A 465 26.10 6.19 -20.45
CA GLN A 465 26.08 6.71 -21.81
C GLN A 465 26.04 5.55 -22.80
N VAL A 466 25.09 5.57 -23.73
CA VAL A 466 24.91 4.52 -24.74
C VAL A 466 24.74 5.10 -26.13
N PRO A 467 25.16 4.37 -27.18
CA PRO A 467 24.89 4.76 -28.56
C PRO A 467 23.39 4.93 -28.85
N CYS A 468 23.07 5.95 -29.62
CA CYS A 468 21.72 6.24 -30.09
C CYS A 468 21.75 6.85 -31.49
N PRO A 469 20.61 6.87 -32.21
CA PRO A 469 20.52 7.62 -33.45
C PRO A 469 20.84 9.11 -33.24
N ASN A 470 21.46 9.76 -34.22
CA ASN A 470 21.53 11.22 -34.23
C ASN A 470 20.13 11.84 -34.38
N ASN A 471 19.99 13.14 -34.12
CA ASN A 471 18.72 13.86 -34.27
C ASN A 471 17.54 13.09 -33.61
N ILE A 472 17.73 12.69 -32.34
CA ILE A 472 16.86 11.77 -31.59
C ILE A 472 15.38 12.17 -31.65
N ARG A 473 15.07 13.48 -31.58
CA ARG A 473 13.70 13.98 -31.70
C ARG A 473 13.08 13.60 -33.04
N ASP A 474 13.75 13.91 -34.13
CA ASP A 474 13.25 13.63 -35.48
C ASP A 474 13.09 12.12 -35.70
N PHE A 475 14.04 11.33 -35.19
CA PHE A 475 13.95 9.87 -35.22
C PHE A 475 12.72 9.34 -34.47
N LEU A 476 12.46 9.83 -33.25
CA LEU A 476 11.32 9.41 -32.44
C LEU A 476 9.99 9.88 -33.03
N GLU A 477 9.91 11.13 -33.52
CA GLU A 477 8.70 11.67 -34.15
C GLU A 477 8.37 10.95 -35.47
N LEU A 478 9.38 10.51 -36.23
CA LEU A 478 9.20 9.66 -37.41
C LEU A 478 8.60 8.30 -37.07
N LYS A 479 9.07 7.67 -35.98
CA LYS A 479 8.63 6.33 -35.57
C LYS A 479 7.26 6.33 -34.93
N TYR A 480 6.93 7.38 -34.18
CA TYR A 480 5.67 7.52 -33.47
C TYR A 480 4.84 8.65 -34.08
N PHE A 481 4.84 9.81 -33.44
CA PHE A 481 4.12 11.01 -33.85
C PHE A 481 4.83 12.25 -33.30
N LYS A 482 4.55 13.41 -33.90
CA LYS A 482 5.11 14.69 -33.46
C LYS A 482 4.74 15.00 -32.00
N GLY A 483 5.72 15.35 -31.17
CA GLY A 483 5.49 15.63 -29.75
C GLY A 483 5.37 14.40 -28.83
N VAL A 484 5.78 13.21 -29.30
CA VAL A 484 5.77 11.97 -28.50
C VAL A 484 6.65 12.05 -27.24
N ILE A 485 7.71 12.87 -27.26
CA ILE A 485 8.63 13.05 -26.12
C ILE A 485 7.89 13.72 -24.96
N GLU A 486 7.13 14.77 -25.27
CA GLU A 486 6.36 15.54 -24.30
C GLU A 486 5.08 14.79 -23.87
N ASN A 487 4.45 14.07 -24.80
CA ASN A 487 3.15 13.43 -24.61
C ASN A 487 3.16 11.94 -25.00
N PRO A 488 3.89 11.06 -24.28
CA PRO A 488 3.89 9.66 -24.64
C PRO A 488 2.59 8.97 -24.20
N GLU A 489 2.12 8.09 -25.06
CA GLU A 489 0.92 7.29 -24.81
C GLU A 489 1.27 6.01 -24.05
N LEU A 490 0.38 5.60 -23.14
CA LEU A 490 0.43 4.28 -22.54
C LEU A 490 0.07 3.21 -23.57
N PRO A 491 0.68 2.02 -23.51
CA PRO A 491 0.28 0.93 -24.39
C PRO A 491 -1.15 0.48 -24.04
N GLY A 492 -2.04 0.55 -25.02
CA GLY A 492 -3.45 0.19 -24.90
C GLY A 492 -4.39 1.39 -24.70
N LYS A 493 -5.60 1.32 -25.29
CA LYS A 493 -6.67 2.29 -25.00
C LYS A 493 -7.42 1.81 -23.76
N PHE A 494 -7.20 2.48 -22.64
CA PHE A 494 -7.99 2.25 -21.44
C PHE A 494 -9.14 3.26 -21.42
N VAL A 495 -10.36 2.80 -21.74
CA VAL A 495 -11.57 3.58 -21.47
C VAL A 495 -11.88 3.37 -20.00
N PHE A 496 -11.67 4.40 -19.20
CA PHE A 496 -11.97 4.39 -17.78
C PHE A 496 -13.42 4.85 -17.58
N ASN A 497 -14.23 4.06 -16.89
CA ASN A 497 -15.52 4.49 -16.33
C ASN A 497 -15.33 5.04 -14.93
#